data_AF-A0A1M5LHS7-F1
#
_entry.id   AF-A0A1M5LHS7-F1
#
_cell.length_a   1.000
_cell.length_b   1.000
_cell.length_c   1.000
_cell.angle_alpha   90.00
_cell.angle_beta   90.00
_cell.angle_gamma   90.00
#
_symmetry.space_group_name_H-M   'P 1'
#
loop_
_entity.id
_entity.type
_entity.pdbx_description
1 polymer ?
#
loop_
_entity_poly.entity_id
_entity_poly.type
_entity_poly.pdbx_seq_one_letter_code
_entity_poly.pdbx_strand_id
1 'polypeptide(L)'
;MFGFLIALGAGFLTPFLEKPLAEPLAKAMEGQIKVEAGEMRLLAFMIAMLIGAICCAALGTGSMFSIVIGASLGYFGLRIVDVIKGAVDGKPKN
;
A
#
# COMPACT_ATOMS: atom_id res chain seq x y z
N MET A 1 -3.65 18.54 -0.06
CA MET A 1 -3.99 17.52 -1.08
C MET A 1 -2.76 16.73 -1.55
N PHE A 2 -1.56 17.32 -1.64
CA PHE A 2 -0.36 16.58 -2.02
C PHE A 2 -0.07 15.33 -1.17
N GLY A 3 -0.21 15.41 0.15
CA GLY A 3 -0.02 14.24 1.02
C GLY A 3 -0.96 13.06 0.74
N PHE A 4 -2.19 13.33 0.27
CA PHE A 4 -3.11 12.29 -0.19
C PHE A 4 -2.59 11.58 -1.43
N LEU A 5 -2.08 12.32 -2.42
CA LEU A 5 -1.55 11.74 -3.66
C LEU A 5 -0.28 10.94 -3.42
N ILE A 6 0.60 11.42 -2.53
CA ILE A 6 1.80 10.70 -2.10
C ILE A 6 1.40 9.38 -1.46
N ALA A 7 0.45 9.41 -0.52
CA ALA A 7 -0.02 8.21 0.15
C ALA A 7 -0.73 7.25 -0.82
N LEU A 8 -1.51 7.76 -1.77
CA LEU A 8 -2.15 6.98 -2.81
C LEU A 8 -1.12 6.27 -3.71
N GLY A 9 -0.06 6.99 -4.11
CA GLY A 9 1.08 6.39 -4.81
C GLY A 9 1.76 5.31 -3.97
N ALA A 10 2.02 5.57 -2.69
CA ALA A 10 2.64 4.60 -1.79
C ALA A 10 1.80 3.33 -1.64
N GLY A 11 0.49 3.48 -1.42
CA GLY A 11 -0.45 2.36 -1.35
C GLY A 11 -0.44 1.54 -2.64
N PHE A 12 -0.51 2.21 -3.79
CA PHE A 12 -0.47 1.55 -5.11
C PHE A 12 0.85 0.81 -5.38
N LEU A 13 1.97 1.35 -4.89
CA LEU A 13 3.29 0.76 -5.10
C LEU A 13 3.59 -0.43 -4.17
N THR A 14 2.80 -0.64 -3.12
CA THR A 14 2.94 -1.75 -2.16
C THR A 14 3.28 -3.12 -2.79
N PRO A 15 2.54 -3.65 -3.78
CA PRO A 15 2.86 -4.96 -4.38
C PRO A 15 4.25 -5.02 -5.03
N PHE A 16 4.79 -3.88 -5.47
CA PHE A 16 6.11 -3.79 -6.07
C PHE A 16 7.23 -3.71 -5.03
N LEU A 17 6.90 -3.44 -3.76
CA LEU A 17 7.85 -3.34 -2.66
C LEU A 17 8.07 -4.67 -1.93
N GLU A 18 7.24 -5.69 -2.21
CA GLU A 18 7.36 -7.02 -1.61
C GLU A 18 8.77 -7.62 -1.82
N LYS A 19 9.23 -7.67 -3.08
CA LYS A 19 10.56 -8.23 -3.42
C LYS A 19 11.74 -7.36 -2.96
N PRO A 20 11.79 -6.06 -3.27
CA PRO A 20 13.00 -5.27 -3.00
C PRO A 20 13.14 -4.82 -1.55
N LEU A 21 12.04 -4.69 -0.79
CA LEU A 21 12.07 -4.15 0.57
C LEU A 21 11.58 -5.14 1.61
N ALA A 22 10.41 -5.75 1.37
CA ALA A 22 9.79 -6.59 2.37
C ALA A 22 10.53 -7.93 2.55
N GLU A 23 10.93 -8.60 1.46
CA GLU A 23 11.67 -9.87 1.52
C GLU A 23 13.02 -9.76 2.27
N PRO A 24 13.89 -8.76 2.00
CA PRO A 24 15.11 -8.57 2.78
C PRO A 24 14.83 -8.29 4.26
N LEU A 25 13.80 -7.49 4.55
CA LEU A 25 13.43 -7.16 5.93
C LEU A 25 12.91 -8.40 6.67
N ALA A 26 12.06 -9.19 6.03
CA ALA A 26 11.56 -10.45 6.57
C ALA A 26 12.69 -11.44 6.87
N LYS A 27 13.67 -11.58 5.95
CA LYS A 27 14.87 -12.42 6.19
C LYS A 27 15.72 -11.92 7.36
N ALA A 28 15.85 -10.60 7.52
CA ALA A 28 16.57 -10.04 8.66
C ALA A 28 15.84 -10.30 10.00
N MET A 29 14.51 -10.40 9.94
CA MET A 29 13.66 -10.66 11.11
C MET A 29 13.47 -12.15 11.41
N GLU A 30 13.78 -13.05 10.47
CA GLU A 30 13.48 -14.49 10.53
C GLU A 30 14.06 -15.20 11.77
N GLY A 31 15.16 -14.66 12.33
CA GLY A 31 15.76 -15.16 13.58
C GLY A 31 14.97 -14.85 14.85
N GLN A 32 13.96 -13.98 14.79
CA GLN A 32 13.13 -13.57 15.93
C GLN A 32 11.63 -13.67 15.65
N ILE A 33 11.21 -13.38 14.41
CA ILE A 33 9.82 -13.32 13.97
C ILE A 33 9.73 -13.99 12.60
N LYS A 34 8.95 -15.06 12.50
CA LYS A 34 8.69 -15.72 11.23
C LYS A 34 7.57 -14.97 10.50
N VAL A 35 7.90 -14.34 9.38
CA VAL A 35 6.92 -13.64 8.53
C VAL A 35 6.31 -14.64 7.55
N GLU A 36 4.99 -14.80 7.58
CA GLU A 36 4.29 -15.71 6.69
C GLU A 36 4.08 -15.11 5.29
N ALA A 37 3.86 -15.98 4.29
CA ALA A 37 3.61 -15.54 2.92
C ALA A 37 2.40 -14.58 2.80
N GLY A 38 1.39 -14.75 3.65
CA GLY A 38 0.23 -13.85 3.73
C GLY A 38 0.55 -12.47 4.33
N GLU A 39 1.62 -12.38 5.11
CA GLU A 39 2.04 -11.16 5.81
C GLU A 39 3.02 -10.34 4.99
N MET A 40 3.66 -10.93 3.96
CA MET A 40 4.63 -10.21 3.14
C MET A 40 4.05 -8.95 2.49
N ARG A 41 2.82 -9.05 1.98
CA ARG A 41 2.12 -7.91 1.39
C ARG A 41 1.73 -6.87 2.44
N LEU A 42 1.42 -7.30 3.67
CA LEU A 42 1.17 -6.38 4.78
C LEU A 42 2.45 -5.65 5.19
N LEU A 43 3.58 -6.36 5.27
CA LEU A 43 4.87 -5.76 5.58
C LEU A 43 5.28 -4.73 4.52
N ALA A 44 5.11 -5.06 3.23
CA ALA A 44 5.32 -4.13 2.13
C ALA A 44 4.42 -2.89 2.25
N PHE A 45 3.15 -3.06 2.66
CA PHE A 45 2.21 -1.96 2.87
C PHE A 45 2.67 -1.05 4.01
N MET A 46 3.12 -1.63 5.13
CA MET A 46 3.64 -0.88 6.27
C MET A 46 4.88 -0.06 5.89
N ILE A 47 5.81 -0.66 5.12
CA ILE A 47 7.00 0.05 4.60
C ILE A 47 6.56 1.20 3.69
N ALA A 48 5.64 0.95 2.76
CA ALA A 48 5.12 1.98 1.86
C ALA A 48 4.48 3.15 2.62
N MET A 49 3.66 2.83 3.63
CA MET A 49 3.03 3.80 4.53
C MET A 49 4.06 4.65 5.28
N LEU A 50 5.12 4.03 5.81
CA LEU A 50 6.20 4.73 6.48
C LEU A 50 6.93 5.69 5.53
N ILE A 51 7.27 5.23 4.33
CA ILE A 51 7.89 6.08 3.30
C ILE A 51 6.97 7.25 2.96
N GLY A 52 5.69 6.99 2.72
CA GLY A 52 4.69 8.02 2.42
C GLY A 52 4.54 9.04 3.55
N ALA A 53 4.53 8.59 4.81
CA ALA A 53 4.46 9.46 5.98
C ALA A 53 5.71 10.33 6.12
N ILE A 54 6.91 9.77 5.88
CA ILE A 54 8.18 10.53 5.89
C ILE A 54 8.16 11.60 4.78
N CYS A 55 7.72 11.26 3.57
CA CYS A 55 7.58 12.22 2.47
C CYS A 55 6.59 13.34 2.81
N CYS A 56 5.45 13.00 3.40
CA CYS A 56 4.44 13.98 3.82
C CYS A 56 4.96 14.92 4.91
N ALA A 57 5.67 14.37 5.90
CA ALA A 57 6.30 15.14 6.97
C ALA A 57 7.37 16.09 6.43
N ALA A 58 8.25 15.62 5.53
CA ALA A 58 9.30 16.42 4.92
C ALA A 58 8.75 17.59 4.07
N LEU A 59 7.59 17.38 3.43
CA LEU A 59 6.92 18.38 2.61
C LEU A 59 5.92 19.24 3.39
N GLY A 60 5.77 19.03 4.70
CA GLY A 60 4.79 19.75 5.53
C GLY A 60 3.36 19.63 5.04
N THR A 61 2.99 18.51 4.42
CA THR A 61 1.71 18.35 3.69
C THR A 61 0.98 17.07 4.07
N GLY A 62 -0.35 17.12 4.05
CA GLY A 62 -1.21 15.96 4.34
C GLY A 62 -1.61 15.88 5.80
N SER A 63 -2.91 15.79 6.06
CA SER A 63 -3.41 15.38 7.36
C SER A 63 -3.26 13.86 7.50
N MET A 64 -3.12 13.37 8.74
CA MET A 64 -3.08 11.93 9.03
C MET A 64 -4.25 11.19 8.37
N PHE A 65 -5.45 11.77 8.44
CA PHE A 65 -6.64 11.25 7.77
C PHE A 65 -6.46 11.10 6.26
N SER A 66 -5.95 12.13 5.58
CA SER A 66 -5.74 12.10 4.13
C SER A 66 -4.66 11.10 3.69
N ILE A 67 -3.65 10.89 4.53
CA ILE A 67 -2.59 9.91 4.28
C ILE A 67 -3.16 8.49 4.38
N VAL A 68 -3.91 8.20 5.45
CA VAL A 68 -4.52 6.87 5.63
C VAL A 68 -5.48 6.54 4.50
N ILE A 69 -6.40 7.46 4.16
CA ILE A 69 -7.34 7.22 3.05
C ILE A 69 -6.59 7.06 1.73
N GLY A 70 -5.60 7.91 1.45
CA GLY A 70 -4.78 7.82 0.24
C GLY A 70 -4.13 6.44 0.12
N ALA A 71 -3.41 6.00 1.16
CA ALA A 71 -2.74 4.71 1.17
C ALA A 71 -3.70 3.52 1.02
N SER A 72 -4.84 3.54 1.73
CA SER A 72 -5.85 2.49 1.58
C SER A 72 -6.43 2.43 0.17
N LEU A 73 -6.78 3.58 -0.42
CA LEU A 73 -7.29 3.65 -1.78
C LEU A 73 -6.24 3.22 -2.81
N GLY A 74 -4.97 3.62 -2.63
CA GLY A 74 -3.87 3.19 -3.48
C GLY A 74 -3.70 1.68 -3.48
N TYR A 75 -3.67 1.08 -2.28
CA TYR A 75 -3.47 -0.36 -2.11
C TYR A 75 -4.59 -1.19 -2.75
N PHE A 76 -5.84 -0.74 -2.63
CA PHE A 76 -6.99 -1.42 -3.23
C PHE A 76 -7.33 -0.92 -4.65
N GLY A 77 -6.59 0.04 -5.19
CA GLY A 77 -7.00 0.82 -6.37
C GLY A 77 -7.35 -0.04 -7.58
N LEU A 78 -6.48 -0.98 -7.96
CA LEU A 78 -6.74 -1.88 -9.08
C LEU A 78 -7.97 -2.76 -8.85
N ARG A 79 -8.15 -3.28 -7.62
CA ARG A 79 -9.30 -4.12 -7.27
C ARG A 79 -10.60 -3.33 -7.33
N ILE A 80 -10.58 -2.08 -6.86
CA ILE A 80 -11.74 -1.18 -6.95
C ILE A 80 -12.10 -0.93 -8.41
N VAL A 81 -11.10 -0.63 -9.25
CA VAL A 81 -11.31 -0.41 -10.69
C VAL A 81 -11.88 -1.66 -11.36
N ASP A 82 -11.39 -2.85 -11.02
CA ASP A 82 -11.88 -4.10 -11.59
C ASP A 82 -13.33 -4.39 -11.17
N VAL A 83 -13.69 -4.11 -9.91
CA VAL A 83 -15.08 -4.23 -9.42
C VAL A 83 -16.00 -3.25 -10.16
N ILE A 84 -15.56 -2.01 -10.36
CA ILE A 84 -16.34 -1.00 -11.09
C ILE A 84 -16.52 -1.42 -12.55
N LYS A 85 -15.45 -1.85 -13.22
CA LYS A 85 -15.53 -2.36 -14.61
C LYS A 85 -16.47 -3.55 -14.71
N GLY A 86 -16.40 -4.50 -13.78
CA GLY A 86 -17.32 -5.64 -13.75
C GLY A 86 -18.79 -5.23 -13.60
N ALA A 87 -19.07 -4.20 -12.81
CA ALA A 87 -20.42 -3.65 -12.66
C ALA A 87 -20.92 -2.90 -13.90
N VAL A 88 -20.04 -2.17 -14.59
CA VAL A 88 -20.36 -1.43 -15.84
C VAL A 88 -20.54 -2.37 -17.03
N ASP A 89 -19.70 -3.41 -17.13
CA ASP A 89 -19.72 -4.37 -18.23
C ASP A 89 -20.83 -5.44 -18.08
N GLY A 90 -21.60 -5.41 -16.99
CA GLY A 90 -22.70 -6.34 -16.72
C GLY A 90 -22.26 -7.82 -16.59
N LYS A 91 -20.97 -8.09 -16.37
CA LYS A 91 -20.46 -9.46 -16.22
C LYS A 91 -20.87 -9.99 -14.84
N PRO A 92 -21.63 -11.10 -14.77
CA PRO A 92 -21.95 -11.71 -13.49
C PRO A 92 -20.66 -12.21 -12.82
N LYS A 93 -20.52 -11.91 -11.53
CA LYS A 93 -19.51 -12.52 -10.65
C LYS A 93 -19.77 -14.03 -10.63
N ASN A 94 -18.92 -14.81 -11.29
CA ASN A 94 -18.78 -16.25 -11.03
C ASN A 94 -17.80 -16.45 -9.88
#